data_AF-A0A4S4B6B0-F1
#
_entry.id   AF-A0A4S4B6B0-F1
#
_cell.length_a   1.000
_cell.length_b   1.000
_cell.length_c   1.000
_cell.angle_alpha   90.00
_cell.angle_beta   90.00
_cell.angle_gamma   90.00
#
_symmetry.space_group_name_H-M   'P 1'
#
loop_
_entity.id
_entity.type
_entity.pdbx_description
1 polymer ?
#
loop_
_entity_poly.entity_id
_entity_poly.type
_entity_poly.pdbx_seq_one_letter_code
_entity_poly.pdbx_strand_id
1 'polypeptide(L)'
;MLRIATAWHRPQTGAAFLSEIHTLGQERHGLTWQPLTETAPLFIDQYAEHARALPRWVDLGLQAAAWLPLGDYEGARYLLLVTRLDQAQAWQDGDRALMQAAEQLIQQALDRQTRLQQIKQVASLDPLTQLGNRWAFDAALLQLDSTGQDFAALMLDIDGLKRLNDREGHARGDQLLATFGQLLKREFRLSDEMYRVGGDEVVILLRQPHLPGTAELERRLHAVLSALKAAEFTDIDISVGGAQRGSRAVSAATVIEEADAQMYRVKRQHHGDRSGGHPTQLERRLS
;
A
#
# COMPACT_ATOMS: atom_id res chain seq x y z
N MET A 1 -19.14 4.93 -4.60
CA MET A 1 -19.73 3.74 -3.94
C MET A 1 -19.51 3.93 -2.45
N LEU A 2 -20.56 4.00 -1.64
CA LEU A 2 -20.42 4.16 -0.18
C LEU A 2 -19.97 2.82 0.40
N ARG A 3 -18.89 2.82 1.17
CA ARG A 3 -18.42 1.67 1.95
C ARG A 3 -18.64 1.96 3.41
N ILE A 4 -19.25 1.02 4.13
CA ILE A 4 -19.61 1.21 5.53
C ILE A 4 -18.87 0.19 6.37
N ALA A 5 -18.18 0.70 7.39
CA ALA A 5 -17.56 -0.08 8.44
C ALA A 5 -18.22 0.29 9.76
N THR A 6 -18.72 -0.72 10.48
CA THR A 6 -19.32 -0.52 11.80
C THR A 6 -18.20 -0.45 12.84
N ALA A 7 -17.99 0.72 13.43
CA ALA A 7 -16.95 0.92 14.46
C ALA A 7 -17.35 0.26 15.79
N TRP A 8 -18.63 0.34 16.18
CA TRP A 8 -19.17 -0.27 17.40
C TRP A 8 -20.69 -0.36 17.34
N HIS A 9 -21.28 -1.36 18.00
CA HIS A 9 -22.71 -1.45 18.27
C HIS A 9 -22.95 -2.12 19.62
N ARG A 10 -24.12 -1.91 20.24
CA ARG A 10 -24.50 -2.65 21.45
C ARG A 10 -24.65 -4.14 21.11
N PRO A 11 -24.32 -5.08 22.03
CA PRO A 11 -24.45 -6.52 21.76
C PRO A 11 -25.86 -6.96 21.38
N GLN A 12 -26.88 -6.23 21.82
CA GLN A 12 -28.30 -6.48 21.56
C GLN A 12 -28.81 -5.75 20.29
N THR A 13 -27.97 -4.96 19.62
CA THR A 13 -28.32 -4.34 18.34
C THR A 13 -28.62 -5.45 17.33
N GLY A 14 -29.84 -5.45 16.77
CA GLY A 14 -30.29 -6.50 15.86
C GLY A 14 -29.40 -6.59 14.61
N ALA A 15 -28.99 -7.81 14.26
CA ALA A 15 -28.24 -8.10 13.02
C ALA A 15 -28.96 -7.55 11.75
N ALA A 16 -30.28 -7.43 11.81
CA ALA A 16 -31.10 -6.83 10.76
C ALA A 16 -30.78 -5.34 10.51
N PHE A 17 -30.56 -4.54 11.56
CA PHE A 17 -30.21 -3.13 11.40
C PHE A 17 -28.80 -2.94 10.81
N LEU A 18 -27.83 -3.76 11.24
CA LEU A 18 -26.49 -3.74 10.66
C LEU A 18 -26.52 -4.16 9.18
N SER A 19 -27.31 -5.18 8.83
CA SER A 19 -27.52 -5.59 7.44
C SER A 19 -28.08 -4.45 6.59
N GLU A 20 -29.10 -3.73 7.10
CA GLU A 20 -29.69 -2.57 6.42
C GLU A 20 -28.73 -1.38 6.30
N ILE A 21 -27.84 -1.18 7.27
CA ILE A 21 -26.81 -0.15 7.14
C ILE A 21 -25.89 -0.48 5.96
N HIS A 22 -25.49 -1.73 5.78
CA HIS A 22 -24.61 -2.10 4.67
C HIS A 22 -25.26 -1.97 3.27
N THR A 23 -26.59 -1.88 3.17
CA THR A 23 -27.30 -1.64 1.89
C THR A 23 -27.39 -0.14 1.53
N LEU A 24 -27.11 0.78 2.45
CA LEU A 24 -27.15 2.24 2.21
C LEU A 24 -26.32 2.70 1.01
N GLY A 25 -25.24 1.99 0.68
CA GLY A 25 -24.40 2.35 -0.47
C GLY A 25 -25.01 2.05 -1.83
N GLN A 26 -26.12 1.31 -1.88
CA GLN A 26 -26.84 0.94 -3.08
C GLN A 26 -27.99 1.90 -3.39
N GLU A 27 -28.54 2.56 -2.36
CA GLU A 27 -29.65 3.50 -2.50
C GLU A 27 -29.16 4.95 -2.42
N ARG A 28 -29.37 5.75 -3.47
CA ARG A 28 -28.92 7.16 -3.53
C ARG A 28 -29.96 8.15 -3.00
N HIS A 29 -30.73 7.77 -1.99
CA HIS A 29 -31.77 8.62 -1.40
C HIS A 29 -31.79 8.52 0.14
N GLY A 30 -32.46 9.46 0.80
CA GLY A 30 -32.59 9.50 2.26
C GLY A 30 -31.54 10.40 2.95
N LEU A 31 -31.64 10.45 4.27
CA LEU A 31 -30.86 11.39 5.12
C LEU A 31 -29.36 11.22 5.04
N THR A 32 -28.85 10.00 4.83
CA THR A 32 -27.41 9.72 4.73
C THR A 32 -26.72 10.46 3.57
N TRP A 33 -27.46 10.87 2.54
CA TRP A 33 -26.89 11.54 1.37
C TRP A 33 -26.89 13.06 1.44
N GLN A 34 -27.61 13.66 2.40
CA GLN A 34 -27.67 15.12 2.55
C GLN A 34 -26.38 15.70 3.17
N PRO A 35 -25.81 15.12 4.25
CA PRO A 35 -24.49 15.49 4.76
C PRO A 35 -23.34 15.11 3.81
N LEU A 36 -23.60 14.29 2.78
CA LEU A 36 -22.62 14.04 1.73
C LEU A 36 -22.52 15.22 0.74
N THR A 37 -23.34 16.27 0.88
CA THR A 37 -23.20 17.53 0.13
C THR A 37 -22.89 18.74 1.01
N GLU A 38 -23.14 18.63 2.32
CA GLU A 38 -22.97 19.70 3.30
C GLU A 38 -21.78 19.40 4.24
N THR A 39 -21.12 20.43 4.76
CA THR A 39 -19.95 20.28 5.65
C THR A 39 -20.31 20.30 7.14
N ALA A 40 -21.58 20.43 7.49
CA ALA A 40 -22.04 20.54 8.86
C ALA A 40 -22.61 19.20 9.38
N PRO A 41 -22.41 18.86 10.67
CA PRO A 41 -23.09 17.73 11.29
C PRO A 41 -24.61 17.87 11.24
N LEU A 42 -25.30 16.80 10.89
CA LEU A 42 -26.76 16.71 10.91
C LEU A 42 -27.21 15.86 12.09
N PHE A 43 -28.02 16.43 12.97
CA PHE A 43 -28.63 15.73 14.10
C PHE A 43 -30.14 15.66 13.92
N ILE A 44 -30.68 14.45 14.00
CA ILE A 44 -32.11 14.18 13.94
C ILE A 44 -32.54 13.53 15.25
N ASP A 45 -33.35 14.25 16.01
CA ASP A 45 -33.82 13.84 17.34
C ASP A 45 -35.01 12.87 17.27
N GLN A 46 -35.84 13.01 16.23
CA GLN A 46 -37.02 12.19 15.99
C GLN A 46 -37.00 11.72 14.53
N TYR A 47 -36.34 10.58 14.30
CA TYR A 47 -36.06 10.09 12.95
C TYR A 47 -37.34 9.81 12.17
N ALA A 48 -38.34 9.19 12.80
CA ALA A 48 -39.60 8.80 12.15
C ALA A 48 -40.42 10.00 11.62
N GLU A 49 -40.28 11.18 12.22
CA GLU A 49 -41.01 12.39 11.82
C GLU A 49 -40.34 13.12 10.65
N HIS A 50 -39.10 12.78 10.32
CA HIS A 50 -38.37 13.47 9.27
C HIS A 50 -38.91 13.11 7.88
N ALA A 51 -39.11 14.09 7.00
CA ALA A 51 -39.69 13.89 5.66
C ALA A 51 -38.91 12.91 4.75
N ARG A 52 -37.64 12.64 5.10
CA ARG A 52 -36.74 11.69 4.39
C ARG A 52 -36.41 10.45 5.21
N ALA A 53 -37.18 10.17 6.27
CA ALA A 53 -37.05 8.97 7.06
C ALA A 53 -37.30 7.74 6.19
N LEU A 54 -36.49 6.69 6.39
CA LEU A 54 -36.71 5.42 5.73
C LEU A 54 -37.62 4.55 6.62
N PRO A 55 -38.81 4.13 6.16
CA PRO A 55 -39.76 3.37 6.97
C PRO A 55 -39.14 2.11 7.60
N ARG A 56 -38.35 1.37 6.82
CA ARG A 56 -37.65 0.17 7.32
C ARG A 56 -36.67 0.42 8.47
N TRP A 57 -36.08 1.61 8.55
CA TRP A 57 -35.20 1.97 9.68
C TRP A 57 -36.02 2.29 10.93
N VAL A 58 -37.19 2.90 10.75
CA VAL A 58 -38.16 3.12 11.83
C VAL A 58 -38.66 1.77 12.36
N ASP A 59 -39.01 0.83 11.47
CA ASP A 59 -39.47 -0.52 11.82
C ASP A 59 -38.39 -1.32 12.59
N LEU A 60 -37.12 -1.03 12.32
CA LEU A 60 -35.97 -1.61 13.03
C LEU A 60 -35.60 -0.85 14.32
N GLY A 61 -36.45 0.08 14.75
CA GLY A 61 -36.34 0.74 16.05
C GLY A 61 -35.49 2.02 16.03
N LEU A 62 -35.10 2.56 14.87
CA LEU A 62 -34.33 3.81 14.83
C LEU A 62 -35.15 5.00 15.34
N GLN A 63 -34.69 5.60 16.44
CA GLN A 63 -35.35 6.73 17.08
C GLN A 63 -34.65 8.06 16.77
N ALA A 64 -33.32 8.09 16.86
CA ALA A 64 -32.53 9.30 16.60
C ALA A 64 -31.23 8.93 15.87
N ALA A 65 -30.72 9.86 15.07
CA ALA A 65 -29.49 9.65 14.30
C ALA A 65 -28.70 10.94 14.15
N ALA A 66 -27.38 10.82 14.05
CA ALA A 66 -26.46 11.90 13.78
C ALA A 66 -25.49 11.49 12.68
N TRP A 67 -25.26 12.38 11.72
CA TRP A 67 -24.30 12.20 10.63
C TRP A 67 -23.25 13.30 10.75
N LEU A 68 -22.00 12.91 10.96
CA LEU A 68 -20.87 13.82 11.17
C LEU A 68 -19.86 13.66 10.03
N PRO A 69 -19.70 14.67 9.14
CA PRO A 69 -18.77 14.61 8.02
C PRO A 69 -17.32 14.63 8.51
N LEU A 70 -16.58 13.55 8.23
CA LEU A 70 -15.17 13.45 8.62
C LEU A 70 -14.22 14.07 7.58
N GLY A 71 -14.72 14.48 6.41
CA GLY A 71 -13.94 15.10 5.33
C GLY A 71 -13.68 14.17 4.15
N ASP A 72 -12.88 14.65 3.21
CA ASP A 72 -12.52 13.95 1.97
C ASP A 72 -11.04 13.53 2.01
N TYR A 73 -10.77 12.23 1.88
CA TYR A 73 -9.42 11.66 1.89
C TYR A 73 -9.28 10.63 0.77
N GLU A 74 -8.15 10.68 0.05
CA GLU A 74 -7.82 9.74 -1.04
C GLU A 74 -8.96 9.56 -2.08
N GLY A 75 -9.70 10.64 -2.38
CA GLY A 75 -10.81 10.63 -3.33
C GLY A 75 -12.13 10.02 -2.81
N ALA A 76 -12.22 9.74 -1.51
CA ALA A 76 -13.42 9.25 -0.84
C ALA A 76 -13.86 10.19 0.29
N ARG A 77 -15.17 10.36 0.45
CA ARG A 77 -15.78 11.11 1.57
C ARG A 77 -16.06 10.17 2.74
N TYR A 78 -15.65 10.59 3.93
CA TYR A 78 -15.83 9.84 5.17
C TYR A 78 -16.93 10.48 6.02
N LEU A 79 -17.74 9.64 6.67
CA LEU A 79 -18.89 10.05 7.47
C LEU A 79 -18.98 9.14 8.69
N LEU A 80 -19.17 9.74 9.87
CA LEU A 80 -19.52 9.01 11.09
C LEU A 80 -21.04 9.05 11.27
N LEU A 81 -21.66 7.87 11.34
CA LEU A 81 -23.08 7.72 11.64
C LEU A 81 -23.23 7.21 13.07
N VAL A 82 -23.96 7.97 13.90
CA VAL A 82 -24.33 7.57 15.25
C VAL A 82 -25.85 7.42 15.33
N THR A 83 -26.33 6.31 15.86
CA THR A 83 -27.76 5.99 15.89
C THR A 83 -28.20 5.57 17.28
N ARG A 84 -29.41 5.98 17.70
CA ARG A 84 -30.12 5.47 18.87
C ARG A 84 -31.26 4.57 18.41
N LEU A 85 -31.18 3.30 18.78
CA LEU A 85 -32.25 2.32 18.58
C LEU A 85 -33.03 2.15 19.87
N ASP A 86 -34.35 2.04 19.75
CA ASP A 86 -35.32 1.77 20.84
C ASP A 86 -35.19 2.71 22.06
N GLN A 87 -34.56 3.86 21.86
CA GLN A 87 -34.36 4.92 22.84
C GLN A 87 -34.87 6.23 22.26
N ALA A 88 -36.13 6.55 22.56
CA ALA A 88 -36.78 7.80 22.17
C ALA A 88 -36.26 8.96 23.04
N GLN A 89 -34.99 9.31 22.86
CA GLN A 89 -34.33 10.41 23.54
C GLN A 89 -33.63 11.29 22.52
N ALA A 90 -34.00 12.58 22.50
CA ALA A 90 -33.34 13.61 21.71
C ALA A 90 -31.86 13.76 22.09
N TRP A 91 -31.04 14.21 21.16
CA TRP A 91 -29.64 14.53 21.40
C TRP A 91 -29.54 15.76 22.29
N GLN A 92 -29.01 15.59 23.49
CA GLN A 92 -28.76 16.68 24.41
C GLN A 92 -27.52 17.48 23.98
N ASP A 93 -27.36 18.69 24.49
CA ASP A 93 -26.20 19.53 24.18
C ASP A 93 -24.88 18.84 24.53
N GLY A 94 -24.86 18.08 25.63
CA GLY A 94 -23.70 17.26 26.01
C GLY A 94 -23.39 16.14 25.01
N ASP A 95 -24.42 15.49 24.44
CA ASP A 95 -24.24 14.46 23.41
C ASP A 95 -23.64 15.09 22.14
N ARG A 96 -24.20 16.22 21.72
CA ARG A 96 -23.77 16.95 20.51
C ARG A 96 -22.33 17.42 20.65
N ALA A 97 -21.98 18.01 21.78
CA ALA A 97 -20.63 18.48 22.07
C ALA A 97 -19.61 17.31 22.09
N LEU A 98 -19.97 16.18 22.69
CA LEU A 98 -19.11 14.99 22.69
C LEU A 98 -18.88 14.45 21.28
N MET A 99 -19.93 14.38 20.45
CA MET A 99 -19.81 13.89 19.07
C MET A 99 -19.00 14.83 18.19
N GLN A 100 -19.17 16.15 18.35
CA GLN A 100 -18.36 17.14 17.65
C GLN A 100 -16.88 17.06 18.08
N ALA A 101 -16.60 16.83 19.35
CA ALA A 101 -15.23 16.59 19.81
C ALA A 101 -14.64 15.29 19.21
N ALA A 102 -15.44 14.22 19.16
CA ALA A 102 -15.02 12.95 18.53
C ALA A 102 -14.78 13.12 17.02
N GLU A 103 -15.66 13.83 16.32
CA GLU A 103 -15.49 14.21 14.91
C GLU A 103 -14.16 14.92 14.68
N GLN A 104 -13.86 15.96 15.48
CA GLN A 104 -12.60 16.71 15.37
C GLN A 104 -11.37 15.84 15.62
N LEU A 105 -11.41 14.97 16.62
CA LEU A 105 -10.29 14.05 16.91
C LEU A 105 -10.06 13.05 15.79
N ILE A 106 -11.14 12.50 15.22
CA ILE A 106 -11.06 11.57 14.09
C ILE A 106 -10.53 12.28 12.84
N GLN A 107 -11.04 13.48 12.55
CA GLN A 107 -10.54 14.33 11.46
C GLN A 107 -9.03 14.57 11.58
N GLN A 108 -8.56 14.99 12.76
CA GLN A 108 -7.13 15.20 13.02
C GLN A 108 -6.29 13.93 12.80
N ALA A 109 -6.80 12.77 13.21
CA ALA A 109 -6.12 11.49 13.01
C ALA A 109 -6.02 11.12 11.52
N LEU A 110 -7.10 11.29 10.76
CA LEU A 110 -7.13 11.06 9.31
C LEU A 110 -6.19 12.00 8.57
N ASP A 111 -6.24 13.31 8.87
CA ASP A 111 -5.34 14.33 8.31
C ASP A 111 -3.86 14.00 8.55
N ARG A 112 -3.54 13.54 9.76
CA ARG A 112 -2.18 13.14 10.11
C ARG A 112 -1.74 11.92 9.30
N GLN A 113 -2.59 10.92 9.17
CA GLN A 113 -2.30 9.72 8.40
C GLN A 113 -2.06 10.05 6.92
N THR A 114 -2.95 10.84 6.31
CA THR A 114 -2.82 11.27 4.91
C THR A 114 -1.54 12.07 4.70
N ARG A 115 -1.20 13.02 5.59
CA ARG A 115 0.07 13.75 5.52
C ARG A 115 1.28 12.84 5.65
N LEU A 116 1.26 11.85 6.55
CA LEU A 116 2.36 10.89 6.68
C LEU A 116 2.50 10.03 5.43
N GLN A 117 1.39 9.62 4.80
CA GLN A 117 1.43 8.92 3.51
C GLN A 117 1.99 9.82 2.41
N GLN A 118 1.56 11.08 2.32
CA GLN A 118 2.11 12.05 1.37
C GLN A 118 3.59 12.30 1.60
N ILE A 119 4.05 12.42 2.85
CA ILE A 119 5.47 12.54 3.18
C ILE A 119 6.22 11.27 2.76
N LYS A 120 5.66 10.08 2.94
CA LYS A 120 6.24 8.82 2.45
C LYS A 120 6.27 8.75 0.92
N GLN A 121 5.29 9.34 0.23
CA GLN A 121 5.26 9.46 -1.23
C GLN A 121 6.30 10.47 -1.74
N VAL A 122 6.50 11.58 -1.02
CA VAL A 122 7.50 12.62 -1.32
C VAL A 122 8.90 12.17 -0.93
N ALA A 123 9.05 11.32 0.09
CA ALA A 123 10.31 10.68 0.42
C ALA A 123 10.64 9.68 -0.69
N SER A 124 11.56 10.05 -1.58
CA SER A 124 12.00 9.17 -2.67
C SER A 124 12.83 7.97 -2.19
N LEU A 125 13.10 7.86 -0.88
CA LEU A 125 14.00 6.84 -0.31
C LEU A 125 13.25 5.86 0.60
N ASP A 126 13.66 4.59 0.54
CA ASP A 126 13.29 3.57 1.50
C ASP A 126 14.06 3.78 2.81
N PRO A 127 13.39 3.88 3.98
CA PRO A 127 14.05 4.23 5.23
C PRO A 127 15.06 3.20 5.72
N LEU A 128 14.89 1.92 5.34
CA LEU A 128 15.75 0.84 5.81
C LEU A 128 17.04 0.73 4.99
N THR A 129 16.89 0.69 3.67
CA THR A 129 18.01 0.48 2.73
C THR A 129 18.64 1.79 2.25
N GLN A 130 17.92 2.91 2.43
CA GLN A 130 18.26 4.23 1.88
C GLN A 130 18.34 4.25 0.35
N LEU A 131 17.90 3.20 -0.34
CA LEU A 131 17.74 3.18 -1.79
C LEU A 131 16.50 4.00 -2.18
N GLY A 132 16.29 4.23 -3.47
CA GLY A 132 15.01 4.73 -3.96
C GLY A 132 13.87 3.82 -3.52
N ASN A 133 12.67 4.34 -3.25
CA ASN A 133 11.52 3.48 -2.97
C ASN A 133 10.72 3.18 -4.25
N ARG A 134 9.66 2.38 -4.12
CA ARG A 134 8.75 2.06 -5.23
C ARG A 134 8.19 3.30 -5.94
N TRP A 135 7.91 4.37 -5.22
CA TRP A 135 7.40 5.62 -5.80
C TRP A 135 8.43 6.30 -6.70
N ALA A 136 9.67 6.40 -6.22
CA ALA A 136 10.78 6.95 -7.01
C ALA A 136 11.05 6.08 -8.25
N PHE A 137 10.91 4.76 -8.12
CA PHE A 137 11.04 3.83 -9.24
C PHE A 137 9.96 4.04 -10.31
N ASP A 138 8.70 4.07 -9.91
CA ASP A 138 7.57 4.26 -10.85
C ASP A 138 7.71 5.62 -11.58
N ALA A 139 8.15 6.67 -10.88
CA ALA A 139 8.45 7.97 -11.49
C ALA A 139 9.61 7.90 -12.50
N ALA A 140 10.67 7.15 -12.19
CA ALA A 140 11.81 6.96 -13.09
C ALA A 140 11.43 6.21 -14.37
N LEU A 141 10.51 5.23 -14.29
CA LEU A 141 9.99 4.52 -15.47
C LEU A 141 9.21 5.46 -16.40
N LEU A 142 8.33 6.29 -15.85
CA LEU A 142 7.60 7.31 -16.63
C LEU A 142 8.56 8.29 -17.33
N GLN A 143 9.65 8.66 -16.65
CA GLN A 143 10.69 9.49 -17.25
C GLN A 143 11.43 8.77 -18.38
N LEU A 144 11.77 7.49 -18.22
CA LEU A 144 12.41 6.68 -19.26
C LEU A 144 11.53 6.54 -20.52
N ASP A 145 10.22 6.38 -20.35
CA ASP A 145 9.30 6.28 -21.48
C ASP A 145 9.07 7.62 -22.19
N SER A 146 8.90 8.70 -21.43
CA SER A 146 8.74 10.04 -22.02
C SER A 146 9.99 10.50 -22.78
N THR A 147 11.18 10.28 -22.21
CA THR A 147 12.45 10.65 -22.86
C THR A 147 12.83 9.70 -23.99
N GLY A 148 12.41 8.44 -23.92
CA GLY A 148 12.84 7.39 -24.85
C GLY A 148 14.31 7.02 -24.72
N GLN A 149 14.92 7.28 -23.56
CA GLN A 149 16.33 6.98 -23.30
C GLN A 149 16.56 5.45 -23.24
N ASP A 150 17.69 5.01 -23.78
CA ASP A 150 18.17 3.63 -23.64
C ASP A 150 18.71 3.37 -22.23
N PHE A 151 18.33 2.24 -21.67
CA PHE A 151 18.73 1.79 -20.34
C PHE A 151 18.77 0.27 -20.26
N ALA A 152 19.44 -0.26 -19.25
CA ALA A 152 19.31 -1.63 -18.80
C ALA A 152 18.73 -1.67 -17.39
N ALA A 153 17.95 -2.71 -17.10
CA ALA A 153 17.42 -2.99 -15.78
C ALA A 153 18.01 -4.29 -15.25
N LEU A 154 18.35 -4.30 -13.97
CA LEU A 154 18.62 -5.50 -13.19
C LEU A 154 17.51 -5.65 -12.15
N MET A 155 16.85 -6.79 -12.14
CA MET A 155 15.96 -7.21 -11.05
C MET A 155 16.75 -8.13 -10.12
N LEU A 156 16.78 -7.80 -8.83
CA LEU A 156 17.48 -8.53 -7.79
C LEU A 156 16.48 -8.97 -6.72
N ASP A 157 16.64 -10.19 -6.23
CA ASP A 157 15.90 -10.74 -5.10
C ASP A 157 16.85 -11.38 -4.11
N ILE A 158 16.72 -11.03 -2.82
CA ILE A 158 17.57 -11.55 -1.74
C ILE A 158 17.03 -12.92 -1.28
N ASP A 159 17.72 -13.98 -1.70
CA ASP A 159 17.33 -15.34 -1.37
C ASP A 159 17.59 -15.64 0.12
N GLY A 160 16.60 -16.25 0.77
CA GLY A 160 16.72 -16.74 2.15
C GLY A 160 16.35 -15.74 3.25
N LEU A 161 15.94 -14.51 2.92
CA LEU A 161 15.50 -13.50 3.92
C LEU A 161 14.41 -14.04 4.87
N LYS A 162 13.41 -14.75 4.33
CA LYS A 162 12.35 -15.35 5.16
C LYS A 162 12.92 -16.36 6.17
N ARG A 163 13.82 -17.24 5.75
CA ARG A 163 14.44 -18.23 6.65
C ARG A 163 15.29 -17.55 7.73
N LEU A 164 15.99 -16.48 7.38
CA LEU A 164 16.73 -15.67 8.34
C LEU A 164 15.78 -15.05 9.38
N ASN A 165 14.68 -14.43 8.93
CA ASN A 165 13.66 -13.87 9.83
C ASN A 165 13.06 -14.93 10.76
N ASP A 166 12.77 -16.12 10.23
CA ASP A 166 12.20 -17.22 11.03
C ASP A 166 13.20 -17.75 12.08
N ARG A 167 14.51 -17.71 11.80
CA ARG A 167 15.56 -18.21 12.70
C ARG A 167 16.07 -17.18 13.71
N GLU A 168 16.20 -15.93 13.29
CA GLU A 168 16.92 -14.88 14.03
C GLU A 168 16.06 -13.63 14.30
N GLY A 169 14.80 -13.63 13.82
CA GLY A 169 13.85 -12.55 14.01
C GLY A 169 13.97 -11.42 12.97
N HIS A 170 12.90 -10.63 12.86
CA HIS A 170 12.80 -9.55 11.88
C HIS A 170 13.88 -8.49 12.01
N ALA A 171 14.37 -8.21 13.23
CA ALA A 171 15.45 -7.25 13.43
C ALA A 171 16.73 -7.64 12.68
N ARG A 172 17.03 -8.95 12.55
CA ARG A 172 18.18 -9.44 11.79
C ARG A 172 17.97 -9.33 10.29
N GLY A 173 16.76 -9.60 9.79
CA GLY A 173 16.41 -9.34 8.39
C GLY A 173 16.47 -7.85 8.04
N ASP A 174 16.08 -6.98 8.96
CA ASP A 174 16.20 -5.54 8.78
C ASP A 174 17.66 -5.11 8.66
N GLN A 175 18.55 -5.69 9.48
CA GLN A 175 20.01 -5.48 9.36
C GLN A 175 20.56 -5.99 8.03
N LEU A 176 20.10 -7.15 7.55
CA LEU A 176 20.49 -7.68 6.24
C LEU A 176 20.12 -6.69 5.13
N LEU A 177 18.88 -6.22 5.10
CA LEU A 177 18.39 -5.27 4.10
C LEU A 177 19.16 -3.94 4.15
N ALA A 178 19.37 -3.39 5.34
CA ALA A 178 20.14 -2.16 5.52
C ALA A 178 21.59 -2.32 5.02
N THR A 179 22.24 -3.44 5.36
CA THR A 179 23.59 -3.76 4.92
C THR A 179 23.64 -3.93 3.40
N PHE A 180 22.67 -4.64 2.82
CA PHE A 180 22.56 -4.84 1.38
C PHE A 180 22.44 -3.52 0.62
N GLY A 181 21.57 -2.61 1.07
CA GLY A 181 21.44 -1.28 0.48
C GLY A 181 22.73 -0.47 0.53
N GLN A 182 23.46 -0.52 1.64
CA GLN A 182 24.77 0.14 1.79
C GLN A 182 25.83 -0.45 0.84
N LEU A 183 25.88 -1.78 0.71
CA LEU A 183 26.82 -2.47 -0.17
C LEU A 183 26.53 -2.17 -1.64
N LEU A 184 25.26 -2.17 -2.05
CA LEU A 184 24.87 -1.77 -3.41
C LEU A 184 25.35 -0.35 -3.72
N LYS A 185 25.13 0.62 -2.82
CA LYS A 185 25.63 2.00 -2.99
C LYS A 185 27.15 2.11 -3.05
N ARG A 186 27.88 1.17 -2.45
CA ARG A 186 29.35 1.14 -2.47
C ARG A 186 29.89 0.55 -3.76
N GLU A 187 29.28 -0.52 -4.26
CA GLU A 187 29.77 -1.26 -5.42
C GLU A 187 29.26 -0.69 -6.76
N PHE A 188 28.09 -0.05 -6.76
CA PHE A 188 27.53 0.64 -7.92
C PHE A 188 27.88 2.12 -7.93
N ARG A 189 27.77 2.74 -9.11
CA ARG A 189 28.11 4.16 -9.27
C ARG A 189 27.00 5.04 -8.71
N LEU A 190 27.35 6.27 -8.37
CA LEU A 190 26.37 7.30 -7.99
C LEU A 190 25.32 7.58 -9.07
N SER A 191 25.66 7.34 -10.34
CA SER A 191 24.75 7.48 -11.49
C SER A 191 23.81 6.28 -11.68
N ASP A 192 24.08 5.14 -11.04
CA ASP A 192 23.27 3.94 -11.14
C ASP A 192 22.10 4.12 -10.17
N GLU A 193 20.87 4.15 -10.70
CA GLU A 193 19.69 4.38 -9.87
C GLU A 193 19.20 3.05 -9.30
N MET A 194 19.09 2.97 -7.98
CA MET A 194 18.77 1.75 -7.26
C MET A 194 17.51 1.95 -6.43
N TYR A 195 16.58 1.02 -6.50
CA TYR A 195 15.28 1.13 -5.84
C TYR A 195 14.89 -0.16 -5.14
N ARG A 196 14.39 -0.08 -3.91
CA ARG A 196 13.67 -1.19 -3.27
C ARG A 196 12.19 -1.12 -3.66
N VAL A 197 11.74 -2.13 -4.40
CA VAL A 197 10.38 -2.18 -4.98
C VAL A 197 9.46 -3.17 -4.25
N GLY A 198 10.04 -4.07 -3.44
CA GLY A 198 9.36 -5.08 -2.64
C GLY A 198 10.04 -5.32 -1.29
N GLY A 199 9.73 -6.45 -0.65
CA GLY A 199 10.30 -6.81 0.66
C GLY A 199 11.81 -7.09 0.57
N ASP A 200 12.18 -7.96 -0.36
CA ASP A 200 13.51 -8.45 -0.71
C ASP A 200 13.92 -8.08 -2.15
N GLU A 201 13.05 -7.40 -2.88
CA GLU A 201 13.24 -7.05 -4.29
C GLU A 201 13.86 -5.66 -4.48
N VAL A 202 14.92 -5.61 -5.27
CA VAL A 202 15.63 -4.39 -5.66
C VAL A 202 15.77 -4.30 -7.18
N VAL A 203 15.51 -3.12 -7.73
CA VAL A 203 15.74 -2.81 -9.15
C VAL A 203 16.91 -1.85 -9.28
N ILE A 204 17.81 -2.11 -10.24
CA ILE A 204 18.87 -1.19 -10.63
C ILE A 204 18.64 -0.76 -12.08
N LEU A 205 18.53 0.55 -12.31
CA LEU A 205 18.44 1.16 -13.63
C LEU A 205 19.81 1.73 -14.03
N LEU A 206 20.34 1.23 -15.14
CA LEU A 206 21.63 1.61 -15.69
C LEU A 206 21.40 2.37 -16.99
N ARG A 207 21.78 3.65 -17.04
CA ARG A 207 21.53 4.52 -18.20
C ARG A 207 22.76 4.64 -19.10
N GLN A 208 22.54 4.81 -20.41
CA GLN A 208 23.62 5.21 -21.31
C GLN A 208 24.19 6.60 -20.95
N PRO A 209 25.49 6.84 -21.20
CA PRO A 209 26.46 5.97 -21.87
C PRO A 209 27.16 4.95 -20.94
N HIS A 210 26.70 4.82 -19.69
CA HIS A 210 27.44 4.12 -18.64
C HIS A 210 27.08 2.65 -18.45
N LEU A 211 26.47 2.01 -19.46
CA LEU A 211 26.11 0.58 -19.41
C LEU A 211 27.37 -0.28 -19.19
N PRO A 212 27.56 -0.88 -18.01
CA PRO A 212 28.68 -1.79 -17.77
C PRO A 212 28.49 -3.09 -18.57
N GLY A 213 29.59 -3.71 -18.97
CA GLY A 213 29.55 -5.06 -19.52
C GLY A 213 29.13 -6.08 -18.45
N THR A 214 28.65 -7.24 -18.89
CA THR A 214 28.17 -8.33 -18.01
C THR A 214 29.21 -8.73 -16.96
N ALA A 215 30.48 -8.88 -17.34
CA ALA A 215 31.56 -9.25 -16.42
C ALA A 215 31.78 -8.22 -15.29
N GLU A 216 31.59 -6.93 -15.57
CA GLU A 216 31.71 -5.88 -14.54
C GLU A 216 30.51 -5.90 -13.59
N LEU A 217 29.31 -6.16 -14.10
CA LEU A 217 28.12 -6.33 -13.26
C LEU A 217 28.24 -7.55 -12.35
N GLU A 218 28.67 -8.68 -12.90
CA GLU A 218 28.94 -9.88 -12.14
C GLU A 218 29.96 -9.59 -11.05
N ARG A 219 31.07 -8.93 -11.36
CA ARG A 219 32.09 -8.56 -10.37
C ARG A 219 31.52 -7.73 -9.22
N ARG A 220 30.67 -6.74 -9.51
CA ARG A 220 30.01 -5.90 -8.48
C ARG A 220 29.06 -6.71 -7.60
N LEU A 221 28.22 -7.55 -8.21
CA LEU A 221 27.29 -8.42 -7.48
C LEU A 221 28.04 -9.42 -6.59
N HIS A 222 29.13 -10.00 -7.09
CA HIS A 222 29.99 -10.86 -6.29
C HIS A 222 30.61 -10.12 -5.10
N ALA A 223 31.07 -8.87 -5.30
CA ALA A 223 31.60 -8.07 -4.20
C ALA A 223 30.56 -7.78 -3.12
N VAL A 224 29.30 -7.51 -3.51
CA VAL A 224 28.17 -7.37 -2.58
C VAL A 224 27.94 -8.66 -1.79
N LEU A 225 27.83 -9.80 -2.47
CA LEU A 225 27.64 -11.11 -1.83
C LEU A 225 28.78 -11.46 -0.87
N SER A 226 30.04 -11.27 -1.29
CA SER A 226 31.20 -11.52 -0.43
C SER A 226 31.18 -10.66 0.83
N ALA A 227 30.78 -9.40 0.71
CA ALA A 227 30.68 -8.50 1.86
C ALA A 227 29.51 -8.84 2.79
N LEU A 228 28.37 -9.32 2.25
CA LEU A 228 27.27 -9.85 3.07
C LEU A 228 27.72 -11.07 3.87
N LYS A 229 28.43 -12.01 3.23
CA LYS A 229 28.98 -13.20 3.90
C LYS A 229 29.97 -12.83 5.01
N ALA A 230 30.79 -11.80 4.78
CA ALA A 230 31.69 -11.25 5.80
C ALA A 230 30.96 -10.58 6.97
N ALA A 231 29.72 -10.09 6.75
CA ALA A 231 28.84 -9.55 7.78
C ALA A 231 27.94 -10.62 8.44
N GLU A 232 28.36 -11.89 8.38
CA GLU A 232 27.69 -13.04 9.00
C GLU A 232 26.33 -13.40 8.37
N PHE A 233 26.09 -13.01 7.12
CA PHE A 233 24.92 -13.45 6.33
C PHE A 233 25.32 -14.57 5.36
N THR A 234 25.84 -15.69 5.90
CA THR A 234 26.48 -16.75 5.11
C THR A 234 25.53 -17.55 4.22
N ASP A 235 24.27 -17.69 4.66
CA ASP A 235 23.24 -18.50 3.99
C ASP A 235 22.39 -17.67 3.01
N ILE A 236 22.82 -16.44 2.71
CA ILE A 236 22.13 -15.51 1.81
C ILE A 236 22.77 -15.56 0.43
N ASP A 237 21.92 -15.57 -0.59
CA ASP A 237 22.30 -15.43 -2.00
C ASP A 237 21.43 -14.35 -2.67
N ILE A 238 21.72 -14.04 -3.93
CA ILE A 238 20.94 -13.09 -4.71
C ILE A 238 20.60 -13.69 -6.06
N SER A 239 19.31 -13.75 -6.36
CA SER A 239 18.82 -14.06 -7.70
C SER A 239 18.77 -12.79 -8.54
N VAL A 240 19.35 -12.83 -9.75
CA VAL A 240 19.46 -11.65 -10.62
C VAL A 240 18.98 -11.95 -12.03
N GLY A 241 18.21 -11.04 -12.61
CA GLY A 241 17.80 -11.06 -14.01
C GLY A 241 18.02 -9.70 -14.66
N GLY A 242 18.41 -9.68 -15.94
CA GLY A 242 18.78 -8.45 -16.63
C GLY A 242 18.11 -8.30 -17.99
N ALA A 243 17.66 -7.10 -18.32
CA ALA A 243 17.13 -6.78 -19.64
C ALA A 243 17.59 -5.39 -20.07
N GLN A 244 17.68 -5.17 -21.39
CA GLN A 244 18.09 -3.89 -21.96
C GLN A 244 17.04 -3.41 -22.95
N ARG A 245 16.73 -2.11 -22.88
CA ARG A 245 15.93 -1.46 -23.91
C ARG A 245 16.74 -1.41 -25.21
N GLY A 246 16.30 -2.17 -26.21
CA GLY A 246 16.91 -2.17 -27.55
C GLY A 246 16.31 -1.16 -28.52
N SER A 247 15.17 -0.55 -28.19
CA SER A 247 14.49 0.44 -29.03
C SER A 247 13.52 1.30 -28.22
N ARG A 248 13.35 2.57 -28.62
CA ARG A 248 12.36 3.50 -28.05
C ARG A 248 10.91 3.01 -28.16
N ALA A 249 10.61 2.10 -29.09
CA ALA A 249 9.28 1.51 -29.23
C ALA A 249 8.92 0.53 -28.10
N VAL A 250 9.91 -0.01 -27.39
CA VAL A 250 9.70 -0.89 -26.24
C VAL A 250 9.46 -0.03 -25.01
N SER A 251 8.39 -0.30 -24.26
CA SER A 251 8.09 0.41 -23.02
C SER A 251 9.07 0.05 -21.91
N ALA A 252 9.31 0.95 -20.96
CA ALA A 252 10.15 0.66 -19.80
C ALA A 252 9.57 -0.52 -18.99
N ALA A 253 8.24 -0.61 -18.87
CA ALA A 253 7.56 -1.72 -18.21
C ALA A 253 7.90 -3.08 -18.83
N THR A 254 7.94 -3.19 -20.16
CA THR A 254 8.31 -4.44 -20.86
C THR A 254 9.74 -4.89 -20.51
N VAL A 255 10.69 -3.95 -20.41
CA VAL A 255 12.07 -4.27 -20.01
C VAL A 255 12.11 -4.78 -18.58
N ILE A 256 11.32 -4.20 -17.68
CA ILE A 256 11.22 -4.66 -16.28
C ILE A 256 10.61 -6.07 -16.21
N GLU A 257 9.56 -6.35 -16.98
CA GLU A 257 8.94 -7.68 -17.06
C GLU A 257 9.92 -8.75 -17.57
N GLU A 258 10.76 -8.41 -18.56
CA GLU A 258 11.80 -9.32 -19.06
C GLU A 258 12.89 -9.60 -18.00
N ALA A 259 13.34 -8.57 -17.29
CA ALA A 259 14.34 -8.70 -16.23
C ALA A 259 13.78 -9.55 -15.06
N ASP A 260 12.54 -9.30 -14.66
CA ASP A 260 11.83 -10.05 -13.62
C ASP A 260 11.68 -11.53 -14.01
N ALA A 261 11.24 -11.82 -15.24
CA ALA A 261 11.12 -13.18 -15.73
C ALA A 261 12.45 -13.94 -15.73
N GLN A 262 13.57 -13.28 -16.00
CA GLN A 262 14.90 -13.88 -15.90
C GLN A 262 15.31 -14.13 -14.44
N MET A 263 15.12 -13.15 -13.57
CA MET A 263 15.42 -13.26 -12.14
C MET A 263 14.62 -14.43 -11.53
N TYR A 264 13.34 -14.55 -11.87
CA TYR A 264 12.50 -15.63 -11.40
C TYR A 264 12.99 -17.01 -11.84
N ARG A 265 13.57 -17.13 -13.06
CA ARG A 265 14.20 -18.40 -13.51
C ARG A 265 15.41 -18.75 -12.65
N VAL A 266 16.26 -17.78 -12.32
CA VAL A 266 17.42 -17.96 -11.44
C VAL A 266 16.96 -18.36 -10.03
N LYS A 267 15.98 -17.64 -9.48
CA LYS A 267 15.37 -17.93 -8.17
C LYS A 267 14.82 -19.35 -8.08
N ARG A 268 14.14 -19.81 -9.13
CA ARG A 268 13.67 -21.21 -9.21
C ARG A 268 14.81 -22.22 -9.28
N GLN A 269 15.97 -21.90 -9.83
CA GLN A 269 17.13 -22.79 -9.82
C GLN A 269 17.76 -22.85 -8.42
N HIS A 270 17.88 -21.73 -7.73
CA HIS A 270 18.37 -21.68 -6.34
C HIS A 270 17.46 -22.44 -5.36
N HIS A 271 16.14 -22.37 -5.56
CA HIS A 271 15.16 -23.07 -4.72
C HIS A 271 14.74 -24.45 -5.25
N GLY A 272 15.12 -24.77 -6.49
CA GLY A 272 14.69 -25.95 -7.25
C GLY A 272 15.19 -27.30 -6.77
N ASP A 273 15.95 -27.34 -5.67
CA ASP A 273 16.35 -28.58 -5.02
C ASP A 273 15.64 -28.81 -3.67
N ARG A 274 14.85 -27.84 -3.15
CA ARG A 274 14.07 -28.01 -1.92
C ARG A 274 12.80 -27.15 -1.89
N SER A 275 11.67 -27.81 -2.17
CA SER A 275 10.27 -27.45 -1.82
C SER A 275 9.51 -26.57 -2.81
N GLY A 276 8.42 -27.12 -3.36
CA GLY A 276 7.47 -26.42 -4.23
C GLY A 276 6.77 -25.25 -3.54
N GLY A 277 6.69 -24.12 -4.26
CA GLY A 277 5.91 -22.95 -3.91
C GLY A 277 4.90 -22.64 -5.00
N HIS A 278 3.66 -22.35 -4.59
CA HIS A 278 2.48 -22.15 -5.41
C HIS A 278 2.63 -21.12 -6.56
N PRO A 279 1.90 -21.32 -7.69
CA PRO A 279 1.89 -20.38 -8.80
C PRO A 279 1.26 -19.03 -8.41
N THR A 280 1.91 -17.95 -8.83
CA THR A 280 1.44 -16.57 -8.69
C THR A 280 0.23 -16.32 -9.60
N GLN A 281 -0.62 -15.35 -9.21
CA GLN A 281 -1.92 -15.04 -9.83
C GLN A 281 -1.87 -14.59 -11.31
N LEU A 282 -0.69 -14.57 -11.95
CA LEU A 282 -0.52 -14.29 -13.37
C LEU A 282 -0.86 -15.50 -14.27
N GLU A 283 -0.91 -16.72 -13.74
CA GLU A 283 -1.19 -17.95 -14.52
C GLU A 283 -2.69 -18.27 -14.70
N ARG A 284 -3.62 -17.50 -14.12
CA ARG A 284 -5.09 -17.78 -14.23
C ARG A 284 -5.81 -17.08 -15.39
N ARG A 285 -5.11 -16.48 -16.34
CA ARG A 285 -5.76 -15.77 -17.48
C ARG A 285 -5.49 -16.34 -18.86
N LEU A 286 -4.82 -17.49 -18.99
CA LEU A 286 -4.66 -18.17 -20.29
C LEU A 286 -4.81 -19.70 -20.19
N SER A 287 -5.86 -20.15 -19.50
CA SER A 287 -6.44 -21.50 -19.67
C SER A 287 -7.92 -21.40 -19.94
#